data_AF-A0A0G0T975-F1
#
_entry.id   AF-A0A0G0T975-F1
#
_cell.length_a   1.000
_cell.length_b   1.000
_cell.length_c   1.000
_cell.angle_alpha   90.00
_cell.angle_beta   90.00
_cell.angle_gamma   90.00
#
_symmetry.space_group_name_H-M   'P 1'
#
loop_
_entity.id
_entity.type
_entity.pdbx_description
1 polymer ?
#
loop_
_entity_poly.entity_id
_entity_poly.type
_entity_poly.pdbx_seq_one_letter_code
_entity_poly.pdbx_strand_id
1 'polypeptide(L)'
;MNTERKGGVRQPTVLGNNSGNLREIQNGEVAVSYPPLVSIFKGIVVTSVQRTAMGILDDLGLATEDKRLLFFSYLWHESGSLVQVRRFGGADETVDGLLGRLDDRLSEKYDQFYDGYSSVLAQQAEGEMVKRSKAVLAKHNYTEVMEMKNKKTPHKVIAEALGIPLTKVHGIAKDLITAGLIEPSAKGRFRAATFAEFCDKVLRLRQQGVIDYEEVARRLGVSRGSVDRAIGRLSSSGRLKVFTKKELGAIKSRKKKGFREKVKSYRNNTDLSVEEIAVVTESTVDQVRIQISKLIRSGEIISQEVQDRKRKKAELRKILQSGRYRTLKGRINLKAAMKELGASFYSTRSLYDEIAQEETVPPRIRQVHKSSLVNPK
;
A
#
# COMPACT_ATOMS: atom_id res chain seq x y z
N MET A 1 -36.13 -38.81 63.97
CA MET A 1 -36.01 -39.60 62.72
C MET A 1 -36.10 -38.61 61.57
N ASN A 2 -34.99 -38.12 61.02
CA ASN A 2 -34.20 -38.70 59.90
C ASN A 2 -35.09 -38.97 58.67
N THR A 3 -34.85 -38.51 57.43
CA THR A 3 -33.63 -38.02 56.75
C THR A 3 -33.98 -37.47 55.35
N GLU A 4 -33.30 -36.40 54.95
CA GLU A 4 -32.64 -36.07 53.66
C GLU A 4 -33.13 -36.54 52.25
N ARG A 5 -33.19 -35.51 51.37
CA ARG A 5 -32.57 -35.30 50.02
C ARG A 5 -32.90 -36.19 48.79
N LYS A 6 -33.20 -35.47 47.68
CA LYS A 6 -32.53 -35.40 46.34
C LYS A 6 -33.61 -34.98 45.31
N GLY A 7 -33.46 -33.96 44.46
CA GLY A 7 -32.32 -33.58 43.62
C GLY A 7 -32.74 -33.74 42.15
N GLY A 8 -33.49 -32.77 41.61
CA GLY A 8 -34.02 -32.79 40.24
C GLY A 8 -33.50 -31.61 39.42
N VAL A 9 -32.63 -31.92 38.46
CA VAL A 9 -31.98 -31.01 37.50
C VAL A 9 -32.99 -30.54 36.45
N ARG A 10 -33.10 -29.23 36.20
CA ARG A 10 -33.64 -28.68 34.95
C ARG A 10 -32.74 -27.57 34.40
N GLN A 11 -32.49 -27.70 33.11
CA GLN A 11 -31.60 -26.91 32.26
C GLN A 11 -32.04 -25.44 32.13
N PRO A 12 -31.12 -24.50 31.83
CA PRO A 12 -31.45 -23.11 31.56
C PRO A 12 -31.90 -22.92 30.10
N THR A 13 -33.15 -22.51 29.92
CA THR A 13 -33.70 -22.07 28.63
C THR A 13 -33.88 -20.55 28.65
N VAL A 14 -33.05 -19.87 27.86
CA VAL A 14 -33.30 -18.65 27.07
C VAL A 14 -34.07 -17.51 27.77
N LEU A 15 -33.31 -16.50 28.22
CA LEU A 15 -33.84 -15.16 28.53
C LEU A 15 -34.27 -14.45 27.24
N GLY A 16 -35.58 -14.23 27.12
CA GLY A 16 -36.20 -13.33 26.16
C GLY A 16 -36.29 -11.89 26.69
N ASN A 17 -36.23 -10.98 25.72
CA ASN A 17 -36.32 -9.52 25.74
C ASN A 17 -37.23 -8.82 26.78
N ASN A 18 -36.72 -7.66 27.23
CA ASN A 18 -37.38 -6.38 27.53
C ASN A 18 -38.74 -6.37 28.24
N SER A 19 -38.76 -5.79 29.45
CA SER A 19 -39.61 -4.63 29.79
C SER A 19 -39.44 -4.24 31.26
N GLY A 20 -39.53 -2.93 31.55
CA GLY A 20 -39.92 -2.45 32.88
C GLY A 20 -38.82 -1.84 33.72
N ASN A 21 -38.75 -0.50 33.68
CA ASN A 21 -38.29 0.34 34.78
C ASN A 21 -38.94 -0.09 36.10
N LEU A 22 -38.13 -0.18 37.16
CA LEU A 22 -38.40 0.26 38.54
C LEU A 22 -37.44 -0.48 39.46
N ARG A 23 -36.45 0.22 39.98
CA ARG A 23 -35.87 -0.13 41.28
C ARG A 23 -35.87 1.10 42.17
N GLU A 24 -36.53 0.91 43.30
CA GLU A 24 -36.75 1.85 44.37
C GLU A 24 -35.42 2.41 44.89
N ILE A 25 -35.51 3.70 45.21
CA ILE A 25 -34.46 4.55 45.75
C ILE A 25 -34.30 4.19 47.23
N GLN A 26 -33.12 3.74 47.62
CA GLN A 26 -32.64 3.89 49.00
C GLN A 26 -31.19 4.37 48.94
N ASN A 27 -30.96 5.50 49.63
CA ASN A 27 -29.75 6.32 49.71
C ASN A 27 -29.59 7.31 48.56
N GLY A 28 -29.66 8.59 48.89
CA GLY A 28 -29.76 9.73 47.97
C GLY A 28 -28.49 10.05 47.20
N GLU A 29 -28.02 9.12 46.38
CA GLU A 29 -27.23 9.42 45.20
C GLU A 29 -28.14 9.22 43.99
N VAL A 30 -28.45 10.31 43.28
CA VAL A 30 -29.15 10.22 42.00
C VAL A 30 -28.20 9.49 41.05
N ALA A 31 -28.42 8.18 40.85
CA ALA A 31 -27.71 7.42 39.83
C ALA A 31 -28.08 8.02 38.47
N VAL A 32 -27.22 8.90 37.95
CA VAL A 32 -27.39 9.49 36.63
C VAL A 32 -27.19 8.38 35.59
N SER A 33 -28.29 7.77 35.16
CA SER A 33 -28.27 6.73 34.15
C SER A 33 -28.16 7.36 32.76
N TYR A 34 -26.98 7.31 32.16
CA TYR A 34 -26.78 7.73 30.77
C TYR A 34 -27.25 6.66 29.78
N PRO A 35 -27.85 7.04 28.64
CA PRO A 35 -28.26 6.08 27.61
C PRO A 35 -27.04 5.30 27.08
N PRO A 36 -27.22 4.00 26.76
CA PRO A 36 -26.13 3.18 26.25
C PRO A 36 -25.67 3.65 24.86
N LEU A 37 -24.37 3.61 24.58
CA LEU A 37 -23.76 4.07 23.33
C LEU A 37 -24.42 3.47 22.07
N VAL A 38 -24.78 2.19 22.14
CA VAL A 38 -25.44 1.47 21.04
C VAL A 38 -26.76 2.13 20.64
N SER A 39 -27.48 2.73 21.58
CA SER A 39 -28.79 3.36 21.34
C SER A 39 -28.70 4.71 20.63
N ILE A 40 -27.51 5.31 20.58
CA ILE A 40 -27.24 6.62 19.99
C ILE A 40 -26.93 6.49 18.50
N PHE A 41 -26.27 5.39 18.10
CA PHE A 41 -25.87 5.12 16.72
C PHE A 41 -26.96 4.39 15.91
N LYS A 42 -28.20 4.91 15.94
CA LYS A 42 -29.34 4.31 15.23
C LYS A 42 -29.09 4.25 13.73
N GLY A 43 -29.33 3.10 13.12
CA GLY A 43 -29.15 2.88 11.67
C GLY A 43 -27.72 2.57 11.22
N ILE A 44 -26.74 2.53 12.14
CA ILE A 44 -25.35 2.16 11.83
C ILE A 44 -25.11 0.70 12.21
N VAL A 45 -24.60 -0.10 11.27
CA VAL A 45 -24.21 -1.50 11.54
C VAL A 45 -22.96 -1.53 12.42
N VAL A 46 -23.13 -1.95 13.67
CA VAL A 46 -22.07 -2.10 14.68
C VAL A 46 -21.56 -3.54 14.73
N THR A 47 -20.25 -3.74 14.67
CA THR A 47 -19.63 -5.08 14.78
C THR A 47 -19.67 -5.62 16.22
N SER A 48 -19.46 -6.93 16.40
CA SER A 48 -19.37 -7.54 17.74
C SER A 48 -18.24 -6.94 18.58
N VAL A 49 -17.11 -6.63 17.94
CA VAL A 49 -15.94 -6.01 18.57
C VAL A 49 -16.27 -4.58 19.05
N GLN A 50 -16.92 -3.79 18.20
CA GLN A 50 -17.36 -2.44 18.54
C GLN A 50 -18.45 -2.45 19.62
N ARG A 51 -19.37 -3.43 19.61
CA ARG A 51 -20.38 -3.59 20.66
C ARG A 51 -19.75 -3.90 22.01
N THR A 52 -18.68 -4.70 22.02
CA THR A 52 -17.92 -5.01 23.24
C THR A 52 -17.25 -3.74 23.78
N ALA A 53 -16.59 -2.96 22.92
CA ALA A 53 -16.00 -1.68 23.32
C ALA A 53 -17.05 -0.69 23.85
N MET A 54 -18.21 -0.57 23.18
CA MET A 54 -19.31 0.28 23.64
C MET A 54 -19.85 -0.14 25.01
N GLY A 55 -19.97 -1.45 25.28
CA GLY A 55 -20.43 -1.96 26.57
C GLY A 55 -19.49 -1.59 27.72
N ILE A 56 -18.17 -1.73 27.51
CA ILE A 56 -17.17 -1.36 28.53
C ILE A 56 -17.19 0.15 28.79
N LEU A 57 -17.34 0.97 27.75
CA LEU A 57 -17.49 2.42 27.90
C LEU A 57 -18.79 2.79 28.62
N ASP A 58 -19.86 2.01 28.43
CA ASP A 58 -21.12 2.23 29.11
C ASP A 58 -21.02 2.03 30.63
N ASP A 59 -20.16 1.10 31.05
CA ASP A 59 -19.89 0.75 32.45
C ASP A 59 -18.99 1.77 33.17
N LEU A 60 -18.34 2.70 32.45
CA LEU A 60 -17.46 3.72 33.06
C LEU A 60 -18.20 4.88 33.76
N GLY A 61 -19.54 4.91 33.71
CA GLY A 61 -20.34 5.95 34.36
C GLY A 61 -20.15 7.35 33.77
N LEU A 62 -19.64 7.46 32.54
CA LEU A 62 -19.33 8.73 31.88
C LEU A 62 -20.58 9.37 31.24
N ALA A 63 -20.53 10.69 31.06
CA ALA A 63 -21.53 11.39 30.28
C ALA A 63 -21.56 10.89 28.84
N THR A 64 -22.73 10.99 28.20
CA THR A 64 -22.94 10.48 26.84
C THR A 64 -21.93 11.00 25.81
N GLU A 65 -21.59 12.29 25.87
CA GLU A 65 -20.61 12.89 24.95
C GLU A 65 -19.18 12.41 25.22
N ASP A 66 -18.80 12.25 26.50
CA ASP A 66 -17.52 11.71 26.91
C ASP A 66 -17.36 10.25 26.42
N LYS A 67 -18.40 9.42 26.59
CA LYS A 67 -18.44 8.05 26.06
C LYS A 67 -18.26 8.02 24.54
N ARG A 68 -18.92 8.94 23.82
CA ARG A 68 -18.80 9.04 22.36
C ARG A 68 -17.38 9.43 21.95
N LEU A 69 -16.79 10.39 22.64
CA LEU A 69 -15.43 10.84 22.38
C LEU A 69 -14.40 9.73 22.63
N LEU A 70 -14.52 8.98 23.73
CA LEU A 70 -13.66 7.83 24.01
C LEU A 70 -13.86 6.71 22.97
N PHE A 71 -15.11 6.47 22.54
CA PHE A 71 -15.39 5.50 21.49
C PHE A 71 -14.78 5.89 20.14
N PHE A 72 -14.82 7.18 19.78
CA PHE A 72 -14.17 7.67 18.55
C PHE A 72 -12.65 7.59 18.63
N SER A 73 -12.09 7.89 19.80
CA SER A 73 -10.66 7.75 20.08
C SER A 73 -10.22 6.29 19.94
N TYR A 74 -11.01 5.35 20.44
CA TYR A 74 -10.84 3.91 20.22
C TYR A 74 -10.88 3.53 18.73
N LEU A 75 -11.89 3.98 17.97
CA LEU A 75 -11.99 3.68 16.54
C LEU A 75 -10.79 4.23 15.76
N TRP A 76 -10.30 5.41 16.13
CA TRP A 76 -9.09 5.99 15.56
C TRP A 76 -7.85 5.16 15.91
N HIS A 77 -7.65 4.84 17.19
CA HIS A 77 -6.50 4.08 17.69
C HIS A 77 -6.37 2.71 17.00
N GLU A 78 -7.47 1.97 16.86
CA GLU A 78 -7.46 0.63 16.25
C GLU A 78 -7.31 0.64 14.72
N SER A 79 -7.82 1.66 14.04
CA SER A 79 -7.90 1.66 12.56
C SER A 79 -6.88 2.58 11.88
N GLY A 80 -6.32 3.55 12.60
CA GLY A 80 -5.51 4.64 12.05
C GLY A 80 -6.25 5.44 10.96
N SER A 81 -7.58 5.39 10.93
CA SER A 81 -8.39 5.91 9.82
C SER A 81 -9.62 6.68 10.30
N LEU A 82 -9.69 7.95 9.91
CA LEU A 82 -10.86 8.80 10.15
C LEU A 82 -12.12 8.30 9.44
N VAL A 83 -12.00 7.38 8.47
CA VAL A 83 -13.18 6.83 7.78
C VAL A 83 -14.07 6.05 8.76
N GLN A 84 -13.47 5.33 9.71
CA GLN A 84 -14.24 4.64 10.75
C GLN A 84 -14.86 5.63 11.72
N VAL A 85 -14.12 6.67 12.12
CA VAL A 85 -14.64 7.71 13.02
C VAL A 85 -15.79 8.48 12.39
N ARG A 86 -15.64 8.97 11.15
CA ARG A 86 -16.65 9.75 10.42
C ARG A 86 -17.94 8.97 10.13
N ARG A 87 -17.85 7.64 10.07
CA ARG A 87 -19.02 6.77 9.95
C ARG A 87 -19.97 6.90 11.15
N PHE A 88 -19.43 7.20 12.34
CA PHE A 88 -20.20 7.36 13.58
C PHE A 88 -20.34 8.82 14.02
N GLY A 89 -19.37 9.68 13.70
CA GLY A 89 -19.31 11.09 14.10
C GLY A 89 -19.76 12.12 13.05
N GLY A 90 -19.99 11.70 11.79
CA GLY A 90 -20.29 12.63 10.70
C GLY A 90 -19.03 13.17 9.99
N ALA A 91 -19.21 14.01 8.97
CA ALA A 91 -18.12 14.44 8.08
C ALA A 91 -17.14 15.44 8.71
N ASP A 92 -17.55 16.15 9.75
CA ASP A 92 -16.84 17.30 10.33
C ASP A 92 -15.72 16.93 11.31
N GLU A 93 -15.57 15.64 11.63
CA GLU A 93 -14.58 15.16 12.58
C GLU A 93 -13.15 15.16 11.98
N THR A 94 -12.21 15.75 12.73
CA THR A 94 -10.78 15.85 12.41
C THR A 94 -9.93 15.21 13.52
N VAL A 95 -8.70 14.77 13.20
CA VAL A 95 -7.81 14.17 14.22
C VAL A 95 -7.48 15.17 15.32
N ASP A 96 -7.12 16.40 14.95
CA ASP A 96 -6.75 17.45 15.91
C ASP A 96 -7.94 17.90 16.76
N GLY A 97 -9.14 17.97 16.16
CA GLY A 97 -10.37 18.26 16.90
C GLY A 97 -10.82 17.13 17.84
N LEU A 98 -10.52 15.87 17.50
CA LEU A 98 -10.80 14.72 18.35
C LEU A 98 -9.83 14.63 19.53
N LEU A 99 -8.53 14.74 19.27
CA LEU A 99 -7.51 14.69 20.32
C LEU A 99 -7.52 15.94 21.21
N GLY A 100 -7.83 17.11 20.65
CA GLY A 100 -7.92 18.36 21.42
C GLY A 100 -9.09 18.44 22.41
N ARG A 101 -10.04 17.48 22.38
CA ARG A 101 -11.16 17.37 23.32
C ARG A 101 -10.91 16.39 24.46
N LEU A 102 -9.81 15.63 24.44
CA LEU A 102 -9.41 14.76 25.54
C LEU A 102 -8.65 15.59 26.58
N ASP A 103 -9.31 15.88 27.69
CA ASP A 103 -8.63 16.42 28.87
C ASP A 103 -7.92 15.30 29.65
N ASP A 104 -7.11 15.68 30.65
CA ASP A 104 -6.32 14.73 31.45
C ASP A 104 -7.22 13.69 32.16
N ARG A 105 -8.42 14.11 32.58
CA ARG A 105 -9.42 13.25 33.25
C ARG A 105 -9.97 12.20 32.29
N LEU A 106 -10.31 12.58 31.07
CA LEU A 106 -10.83 11.67 30.04
C LEU A 106 -9.74 10.77 29.48
N SER A 107 -8.50 11.25 29.46
CA SER A 107 -7.33 10.44 29.09
C SER A 107 -7.12 9.28 30.08
N GLU A 108 -7.20 9.55 31.38
CA GLU A 108 -7.12 8.49 32.41
C GLU A 108 -8.28 7.48 32.30
N LYS A 109 -9.49 7.97 31.96
CA LYS A 109 -10.66 7.10 31.72
C LYS A 109 -10.52 6.29 30.44
N TYR A 110 -9.83 6.81 29.44
CA TYR A 110 -9.52 6.10 28.21
C TYR A 110 -8.54 4.96 28.47
N ASP A 111 -7.52 5.17 29.30
CA ASP A 111 -6.57 4.12 29.70
C ASP A 111 -7.29 3.01 30.47
N GLN A 112 -8.15 3.37 31.43
CA GLN A 112 -9.00 2.41 32.17
C GLN A 112 -9.91 1.61 31.22
N PHE A 113 -10.51 2.26 30.22
CA PHE A 113 -11.26 1.58 29.17
C PHE A 113 -10.38 0.59 28.40
N TYR A 114 -9.20 1.04 27.95
CA TYR A 114 -8.36 0.26 27.05
C TYR A 114 -7.76 -0.97 27.73
N ASP A 115 -7.41 -0.86 29.02
CA ASP A 115 -6.99 -1.99 29.85
C ASP A 115 -8.11 -3.02 30.02
N GLY A 116 -9.32 -2.56 30.36
CA GLY A 116 -10.50 -3.42 30.48
C GLY A 116 -10.86 -4.11 29.16
N TYR A 117 -10.82 -3.36 28.06
CA TYR A 117 -11.06 -3.86 26.71
C TYR A 117 -10.02 -4.91 26.29
N SER A 118 -8.74 -4.64 26.54
CA SER A 118 -7.64 -5.56 26.25
C SER A 118 -7.77 -6.87 27.05
N SER A 119 -8.18 -6.78 28.32
CA SER A 119 -8.44 -7.94 29.17
C SER A 119 -9.61 -8.79 28.65
N VAL A 120 -10.71 -8.17 28.24
CA VAL A 120 -11.87 -8.89 27.65
C VAL A 120 -11.49 -9.56 26.33
N LEU A 121 -10.71 -8.91 25.47
CA LEU A 121 -10.20 -9.53 24.25
C LEU A 121 -9.28 -10.72 24.54
N ALA A 122 -8.43 -10.61 25.56
CA ALA A 122 -7.56 -11.71 25.99
C ALA A 122 -8.38 -12.91 26.50
N GLN A 123 -9.41 -12.67 27.32
CA GLN A 123 -10.32 -13.72 27.80
C GLN A 123 -11.15 -14.36 26.67
N GLN A 124 -11.60 -13.57 25.70
CA GLN A 124 -12.29 -14.10 24.52
C GLN A 124 -11.36 -14.95 23.66
N ALA A 125 -10.11 -14.50 23.47
CA ALA A 125 -9.09 -15.27 22.75
C ALA A 125 -8.74 -16.58 23.47
N GLU A 126 -8.64 -16.55 24.81
CA GLU A 126 -8.44 -17.72 25.65
C GLU A 126 -9.64 -18.69 25.56
N GLY A 127 -10.86 -18.17 25.67
CA GLY A 127 -12.10 -18.95 25.51
C GLY A 127 -12.23 -19.57 24.11
N GLU A 128 -11.82 -18.87 23.05
CA GLU A 128 -11.72 -19.43 21.70
C GLU A 128 -10.64 -20.51 21.60
N MET A 129 -9.47 -20.30 22.21
CA MET A 129 -8.41 -21.30 22.25
C MET A 129 -8.84 -22.57 22.98
N VAL A 130 -9.56 -22.46 24.09
CA VAL A 130 -10.13 -23.61 24.83
C VAL A 130 -11.15 -24.35 23.97
N LYS A 131 -12.06 -23.63 23.29
CA LYS A 131 -13.03 -24.24 22.35
C LYS A 131 -12.33 -24.96 21.19
N ARG A 132 -11.32 -24.33 20.58
CA ARG A 132 -10.54 -24.92 19.48
C ARG A 132 -9.76 -26.15 19.95
N SER A 133 -9.15 -26.09 21.12
CA SER A 133 -8.43 -27.21 21.74
C SER A 133 -9.34 -28.41 21.98
N LYS A 134 -10.53 -28.16 22.56
CA LYS A 134 -11.54 -29.21 22.78
C LYS A 134 -12.04 -29.82 21.47
N ALA A 135 -12.25 -29.01 20.44
CA ALA A 135 -12.66 -29.49 19.11
C ALA A 135 -11.56 -30.30 18.40
N VAL A 136 -10.29 -29.94 18.58
CA VAL A 136 -9.15 -30.68 18.03
C VAL A 136 -8.99 -32.04 18.72
N LEU A 137 -9.11 -32.07 20.05
CA LEU A 137 -9.00 -33.31 20.84
C LEU A 137 -10.18 -34.27 20.66
N ALA A 138 -11.34 -33.78 20.23
CA ALA A 138 -12.49 -34.64 19.90
C ALA A 138 -12.26 -35.52 18.65
N LYS A 139 -11.19 -35.28 17.88
CA LYS A 139 -10.86 -36.06 16.68
C LYS A 139 -10.17 -37.38 17.05
N HIS A 140 -10.50 -38.45 16.33
CA HIS A 140 -9.93 -39.78 16.55
C HIS A 140 -8.39 -39.79 16.47
N ASN A 141 -7.75 -40.44 17.45
CA ASN A 141 -6.28 -40.55 17.64
C ASN A 141 -5.56 -39.27 18.08
N TYR A 142 -6.23 -38.13 18.28
CA TYR A 142 -5.55 -36.87 18.65
C TYR A 142 -5.09 -36.86 20.10
N THR A 143 -5.89 -37.41 21.01
CA THR A 143 -5.55 -37.49 22.43
C THR A 143 -4.38 -38.44 22.66
N GLU A 144 -4.41 -39.63 22.04
CA GLU A 144 -3.32 -40.62 22.16
C GLU A 144 -2.02 -40.09 21.53
N VAL A 145 -2.10 -39.44 20.35
CA VAL A 145 -0.93 -38.80 19.75
C VAL A 145 -0.39 -37.69 20.65
N MET A 146 -1.25 -36.85 21.24
CA MET A 146 -0.83 -35.79 22.17
C MET A 146 -0.06 -36.36 23.36
N GLU A 147 -0.60 -37.38 24.03
CA GLU A 147 0.02 -38.01 25.19
C GLU A 147 1.38 -38.65 24.85
N MET A 148 1.45 -39.39 23.74
CA MET A 148 2.70 -40.00 23.27
C MET A 148 3.74 -38.94 22.86
N LYS A 149 3.30 -37.82 22.27
CA LYS A 149 4.18 -36.69 21.91
C LYS A 149 4.73 -35.97 23.14
N ASN A 150 3.93 -35.81 24.19
CA ASN A 150 4.38 -35.23 25.47
C ASN A 150 5.41 -36.14 26.17
N LYS A 151 5.31 -37.46 25.98
CA LYS A 151 6.33 -38.45 26.38
C LYS A 151 7.56 -38.49 25.46
N LYS A 152 7.66 -37.56 24.49
CA LYS A 152 8.75 -37.44 23.51
C LYS A 152 8.89 -38.64 22.56
N THR A 153 7.84 -39.44 22.38
CA THR A 153 7.87 -40.60 21.47
C THR A 153 8.01 -40.15 20.00
N PRO A 154 8.89 -40.81 19.20
CA PRO A 154 9.07 -40.48 17.79
C PRO A 154 7.86 -40.90 16.94
N HIS A 155 7.60 -40.18 15.84
CA HIS A 155 6.39 -40.36 15.01
C HIS A 155 6.26 -41.77 14.42
N LYS A 156 7.37 -42.46 14.12
CA LYS A 156 7.36 -43.84 13.61
C LYS A 156 6.75 -44.80 14.62
N VAL A 157 7.19 -44.71 15.88
CA VAL A 157 6.69 -45.56 16.98
C VAL A 157 5.22 -45.24 17.28
N ILE A 158 4.80 -43.97 17.18
CA ILE A 158 3.39 -43.57 17.32
C ILE A 158 2.53 -44.16 16.18
N ALA A 159 3.03 -44.11 14.94
CA ALA A 159 2.34 -44.67 13.77
C ALA A 159 2.13 -46.18 13.91
N GLU A 160 3.16 -46.90 14.34
CA GLU A 160 3.12 -48.34 14.61
C GLU A 160 2.17 -48.68 15.76
N ALA A 161 2.27 -47.99 16.90
CA ALA A 161 1.45 -48.24 18.09
C ALA A 161 -0.05 -47.97 17.85
N LEU A 162 -0.38 -46.98 17.02
CA LEU A 162 -1.76 -46.59 16.73
C LEU A 162 -2.29 -47.18 15.40
N GLY A 163 -1.48 -47.97 14.69
CA GLY A 163 -1.87 -48.58 13.40
C GLY A 163 -2.25 -47.55 12.32
N ILE A 164 -1.68 -46.35 12.35
CA ILE A 164 -1.99 -45.27 11.40
C ILE A 164 -0.80 -44.88 10.52
N PRO A 165 -1.03 -44.35 9.31
CA PRO A 165 0.06 -43.89 8.45
C PRO A 165 0.93 -42.82 9.13
N LEU A 166 2.24 -42.87 8.91
CA LEU A 166 3.18 -41.87 9.42
C LEU A 166 2.80 -40.44 9.02
N THR A 167 2.32 -40.26 7.78
CA THR A 167 1.81 -38.97 7.27
C THR A 167 0.64 -38.44 8.10
N LYS A 168 -0.23 -39.32 8.60
CA LYS A 168 -1.35 -38.97 9.48
C LYS A 168 -0.85 -38.50 10.84
N VAL A 169 0.14 -39.17 11.43
CA VAL A 169 0.79 -38.72 12.67
C VAL A 169 1.42 -37.33 12.50
N HIS A 170 2.08 -37.07 11.37
CA HIS A 170 2.62 -35.74 11.07
C HIS A 170 1.54 -34.66 10.98
N GLY A 171 0.39 -34.97 10.37
CA GLY A 171 -0.76 -34.08 10.30
C GLY A 171 -1.35 -33.79 11.68
N ILE A 172 -1.59 -34.83 12.48
CA ILE A 172 -2.12 -34.71 13.84
C ILE A 172 -1.19 -33.87 14.72
N ALA A 173 0.11 -34.15 14.70
CA ALA A 173 1.09 -33.38 15.47
C ALA A 173 1.12 -31.89 15.07
N LYS A 174 0.96 -31.59 13.77
CA LYS A 174 0.89 -30.20 13.29
C LYS A 174 -0.35 -29.48 13.84
N ASP A 175 -1.50 -30.13 13.83
CA ASP A 175 -2.75 -29.56 14.34
C ASP A 175 -2.68 -29.33 15.86
N LEU A 176 -2.11 -30.29 16.61
CA LEU A 176 -1.89 -30.16 18.05
C LEU A 176 -0.93 -29.02 18.40
N ILE A 177 0.17 -28.85 17.65
CA ILE A 177 1.09 -27.71 17.80
C ILE A 177 0.37 -26.39 17.50
N THR A 178 -0.45 -26.36 16.45
CA THR A 178 -1.19 -25.16 16.05
C THR A 178 -2.23 -24.77 17.10
N ALA A 179 -2.83 -25.75 17.76
CA ALA A 179 -3.76 -25.55 18.88
C ALA A 179 -3.05 -25.22 20.21
N GLY A 180 -1.72 -25.25 20.27
CA GLY A 180 -0.95 -25.00 21.49
C GLY A 180 -0.97 -26.15 22.50
N LEU A 181 -1.36 -27.36 22.08
CA LEU A 181 -1.53 -28.52 22.97
C LEU A 181 -0.24 -29.32 23.15
N ILE A 182 0.71 -29.20 22.23
CA ILE A 182 2.03 -29.79 22.34
C ILE A 182 3.09 -28.81 21.81
N GLU A 183 4.30 -28.89 22.35
CA GLU A 183 5.40 -28.09 21.86
C GLU A 183 6.03 -28.64 20.56
N PRO A 184 6.50 -27.76 19.65
CA PRO A 184 7.35 -28.20 18.56
C PRO A 184 8.66 -28.80 19.08
N SER A 185 9.21 -29.77 18.34
CA SER A 185 10.56 -30.29 18.63
C SER A 185 11.61 -29.16 18.60
N ALA A 186 12.77 -29.35 19.23
CA ALA A 186 13.85 -28.35 19.22
C ALA A 186 14.23 -27.89 17.80
N LYS A 187 14.32 -28.83 16.85
CA LYS A 187 14.53 -28.54 15.41
C LYS A 187 13.35 -27.78 14.79
N GLY A 188 12.12 -28.07 15.23
CA GLY A 188 10.91 -27.33 14.83
C GLY A 188 10.88 -25.90 15.36
N ARG A 189 11.27 -25.68 16.62
CA ARG A 189 11.41 -24.36 17.25
C ARG A 189 12.46 -23.51 16.55
N PHE A 190 13.64 -24.07 16.29
CA PHE A 190 14.69 -23.39 15.52
C PHE A 190 14.19 -23.00 14.12
N ARG A 191 13.54 -23.92 13.40
CA ARG A 191 12.96 -23.63 12.08
C ARG A 191 11.88 -22.54 12.15
N ALA A 192 11.03 -22.54 13.17
CA ALA A 192 10.03 -21.49 13.36
C ALA A 192 10.67 -20.12 13.62
N ALA A 193 11.70 -20.06 14.46
CA ALA A 193 12.46 -18.84 14.74
C ALA A 193 13.15 -18.29 13.47
N THR A 194 13.87 -19.14 12.74
CA THR A 194 14.50 -18.74 11.45
C THR A 194 13.47 -18.27 10.43
N PHE A 195 12.27 -18.87 10.40
CA PHE A 195 11.20 -18.43 9.52
C PHE A 195 10.57 -17.11 9.98
N ALA A 196 10.48 -16.87 11.29
CA ALA A 196 10.02 -15.59 11.84
C ALA A 196 11.00 -14.45 11.48
N GLU A 197 12.31 -14.68 11.65
CA GLU A 197 13.35 -13.74 11.20
C GLU A 197 13.27 -13.48 9.68
N PHE A 198 13.01 -14.53 8.89
CA PHE A 198 12.76 -14.38 7.46
C PHE A 198 11.52 -13.53 7.16
N CYS A 199 10.42 -13.74 7.89
CA CYS A 199 9.22 -12.89 7.79
C CYS A 199 9.56 -11.42 8.10
N ASP A 200 10.38 -11.15 9.12
CA ASP A 200 10.77 -9.78 9.47
C ASP A 200 11.63 -9.12 8.38
N LYS A 201 12.54 -9.88 7.74
CA LYS A 201 13.29 -9.39 6.56
C LYS A 201 12.36 -9.03 5.40
N VAL A 202 11.36 -9.87 5.12
CA VAL A 202 10.34 -9.59 4.11
C VAL A 202 9.53 -8.35 4.50
N LEU A 203 9.11 -8.22 5.75
CA LEU A 203 8.35 -7.07 6.25
C LEU A 203 9.11 -5.75 6.07
N ARG A 204 10.41 -5.72 6.39
CA ARG A 204 11.26 -4.52 6.20
C ARG A 204 11.29 -4.06 4.75
N LEU A 205 11.48 -4.98 3.80
CA LEU A 205 11.47 -4.64 2.36
C LEU A 205 10.11 -4.11 1.91
N ARG A 206 9.02 -4.65 2.48
CA ARG A 206 7.65 -4.16 2.19
C ARG A 206 7.43 -2.75 2.72
N GLN A 207 7.92 -2.44 3.92
CA GLN A 207 7.85 -1.10 4.52
C GLN A 207 8.68 -0.08 3.73
N GLN A 208 9.78 -0.50 3.10
CA GLN A 208 10.57 0.32 2.18
C GLN A 208 9.89 0.54 0.80
N GLY A 209 8.68 0.02 0.59
CA GLY A 209 7.92 0.23 -0.65
C GLY A 209 8.25 -0.74 -1.79
N VAL A 210 8.96 -1.85 -1.51
CA VAL A 210 9.17 -2.93 -2.49
C VAL A 210 7.90 -3.76 -2.61
N ILE A 211 7.08 -3.42 -3.59
CA ILE A 211 5.74 -4.01 -3.76
C ILE A 211 5.77 -5.30 -4.58
N ASP A 212 6.74 -5.45 -5.47
CA ASP A 212 6.87 -6.62 -6.33
C ASP A 212 7.52 -7.78 -5.59
N TYR A 213 6.86 -8.95 -5.60
CA TYR A 213 7.32 -10.11 -4.84
C TYR A 213 8.54 -10.74 -5.50
N GLU A 214 8.65 -10.63 -6.82
CA GLU A 214 9.82 -11.12 -7.56
C GLU A 214 11.07 -10.32 -7.19
N GLU A 215 10.89 -9.00 -7.02
CA GLU A 215 11.97 -8.12 -6.57
C GLU A 215 12.36 -8.38 -5.11
N VAL A 216 11.39 -8.66 -4.24
CA VAL A 216 11.67 -9.09 -2.85
C VAL A 216 12.45 -10.41 -2.85
N ALA A 217 12.04 -11.38 -3.68
CA ALA A 217 12.71 -12.67 -3.81
C ALA A 217 14.16 -12.52 -4.28
N ARG A 218 14.38 -11.69 -5.32
CA ARG A 218 15.71 -11.37 -5.85
C ARG A 218 16.61 -10.71 -4.80
N ARG A 219 16.12 -9.72 -4.06
CA ARG A 219 16.89 -9.03 -3.01
C ARG A 219 17.27 -9.93 -1.84
N LEU A 220 16.43 -10.92 -1.53
CA LEU A 220 16.67 -11.86 -0.44
C LEU A 220 17.37 -13.15 -0.88
N GLY A 221 17.61 -13.33 -2.18
CA GLY A 221 18.25 -14.55 -2.72
C GLY A 221 17.41 -15.82 -2.52
N VAL A 222 16.08 -15.69 -2.53
CA VAL A 222 15.14 -16.80 -2.26
C VAL A 222 14.15 -16.98 -3.40
N SER A 223 13.41 -18.10 -3.39
CA SER A 223 12.32 -18.32 -4.34
C SER A 223 11.11 -17.44 -4.01
N ARG A 224 10.39 -16.99 -5.06
CA ARG A 224 9.11 -16.28 -4.93
C ARG A 224 8.11 -17.02 -4.04
N GLY A 225 8.02 -18.35 -4.16
CA GLY A 225 7.12 -19.17 -3.32
C GLY A 225 7.44 -19.12 -1.82
N SER A 226 8.69 -18.80 -1.44
CA SER A 226 9.04 -18.57 -0.03
C SER A 226 8.57 -17.20 0.44
N VAL A 227 8.68 -16.19 -0.42
CA VAL A 227 8.14 -14.84 -0.17
C VAL A 227 6.61 -14.88 -0.05
N ASP A 228 5.92 -15.59 -0.93
CA ASP A 228 4.46 -15.76 -0.88
C ASP A 228 4.01 -16.35 0.47
N ARG A 229 4.71 -17.38 0.97
CA ARG A 229 4.43 -17.97 2.28
C ARG A 229 4.66 -16.99 3.44
N ALA A 230 5.75 -16.23 3.41
CA ALA A 230 6.03 -15.23 4.43
C ALA A 230 4.99 -14.10 4.43
N ILE A 231 4.61 -13.59 3.25
CA ILE A 231 3.58 -12.56 3.13
C ILE A 231 2.22 -13.09 3.59
N GLY A 232 1.87 -14.33 3.24
CA GLY A 232 0.66 -14.98 3.77
C GLY A 232 0.65 -15.01 5.29
N ARG A 233 1.77 -15.40 5.93
CA ARG A 233 1.89 -15.42 7.40
C ARG A 233 1.77 -14.02 8.00
N LEU A 234 2.48 -13.04 7.45
CA LEU A 234 2.44 -11.65 7.90
C LEU A 234 1.03 -11.06 7.78
N SER A 235 0.34 -11.35 6.68
CA SER A 235 -1.04 -10.93 6.45
C SER A 235 -2.02 -11.57 7.43
N SER A 236 -1.92 -12.88 7.67
CA SER A 236 -2.78 -13.57 8.64
C SER A 236 -2.54 -13.08 10.07
N SER A 237 -1.34 -12.59 10.38
CA SER A 237 -1.01 -11.98 11.67
C SER A 237 -1.36 -10.49 11.77
N GLY A 238 -1.95 -9.88 10.73
CA GLY A 238 -2.27 -8.44 10.70
C GLY A 238 -1.06 -7.51 10.52
N ARG A 239 0.18 -8.02 10.64
CA ARG A 239 1.43 -7.24 10.52
C ARG A 239 1.70 -6.66 9.14
N LEU A 240 1.02 -7.15 8.09
CA LEU A 240 1.18 -6.66 6.72
C LEU A 240 -0.15 -6.66 5.97
N LYS A 241 -0.58 -5.49 5.49
CA LYS A 241 -1.71 -5.40 4.56
C LYS A 241 -1.27 -5.88 3.17
N VAL A 242 -1.97 -6.88 2.63
CA VAL A 242 -1.82 -7.29 1.23
C VAL A 242 -2.68 -6.38 0.36
N PHE A 243 -2.08 -5.82 -0.69
CA PHE A 243 -2.80 -4.96 -1.62
C PHE A 243 -3.74 -5.80 -2.50
N THR A 244 -4.96 -5.31 -2.66
CA THR A 244 -5.91 -5.84 -3.63
C THR A 244 -5.41 -5.61 -5.06
N LYS A 245 -5.94 -6.37 -6.04
CA LYS A 245 -5.61 -6.17 -7.47
C LYS A 245 -5.87 -4.73 -7.93
N LYS A 246 -6.93 -4.10 -7.43
CA LYS A 246 -7.28 -2.69 -7.75
C LYS A 246 -6.26 -1.72 -7.17
N GLU A 247 -5.84 -1.89 -5.92
CA GLU A 247 -4.79 -1.08 -5.28
C GLU A 247 -3.44 -1.27 -5.98
N LEU A 248 -3.05 -2.50 -6.31
CA LEU A 248 -1.84 -2.77 -7.09
C LEU A 248 -1.89 -2.09 -8.46
N GLY A 249 -3.04 -2.12 -9.14
CA GLY A 249 -3.25 -1.42 -10.41
C GLY A 249 -3.07 0.10 -10.27
N ALA A 250 -3.65 0.70 -9.22
CA ALA A 250 -3.51 2.11 -8.93
C ALA A 250 -2.05 2.51 -8.61
N ILE A 251 -1.32 1.69 -7.84
CA ILE A 251 0.08 1.95 -7.50
C ILE A 251 0.98 1.84 -8.73
N LYS A 252 0.79 0.79 -9.54
CA LYS A 252 1.52 0.64 -10.83
C LYS A 252 1.22 1.80 -11.77
N SER A 253 -0.04 2.24 -11.85
CA SER A 253 -0.45 3.40 -12.64
C SER A 253 0.22 4.69 -12.16
N ARG A 254 0.25 4.93 -10.84
CA ARG A 254 0.94 6.09 -10.24
C ARG A 254 2.45 6.08 -10.53
N LYS A 255 3.13 4.94 -10.36
CA LYS A 255 4.57 4.82 -10.71
C LYS A 255 4.80 5.10 -12.20
N LYS A 256 3.95 4.57 -13.08
CA LYS A 256 4.03 4.81 -14.53
C LYS A 256 3.79 6.28 -14.91
N LYS A 257 2.84 6.94 -14.24
CA LYS A 257 2.58 8.38 -14.40
C LYS A 257 3.78 9.21 -13.94
N GLY A 258 4.34 8.90 -12.77
CA GLY A 258 5.54 9.56 -12.24
C GLY A 258 6.77 9.38 -13.15
N PHE A 259 6.98 8.18 -13.72
CA PHE A 259 8.03 7.95 -14.70
C PHE A 259 7.85 8.82 -15.95
N ARG A 260 6.63 8.85 -16.52
CA ARG A 260 6.31 9.69 -17.68
C ARG A 260 6.52 11.19 -17.41
N GLU A 261 6.12 11.67 -16.24
CA GLU A 261 6.31 13.08 -15.83
C GLU A 261 7.79 13.41 -15.61
N LYS A 262 8.57 12.53 -14.99
CA LYS A 262 10.03 12.69 -14.86
C LYS A 262 10.71 12.77 -16.23
N VAL A 263 10.44 11.82 -17.12
CA VAL A 263 11.00 11.81 -18.48
C VAL A 263 10.61 13.08 -19.24
N LYS A 264 9.35 13.52 -19.14
CA LYS A 264 8.87 14.77 -19.74
C LYS A 264 9.61 16.00 -19.19
N SER A 265 9.76 16.10 -17.87
CA SER A 265 10.44 17.22 -17.22
C SER A 265 11.90 17.31 -17.64
N TYR A 266 12.66 16.22 -17.54
CA TYR A 266 14.06 16.21 -17.96
C TYR A 266 14.18 16.55 -19.44
N ARG A 267 13.29 16.03 -20.28
CA ARG A 267 13.40 16.29 -21.72
C ARG A 267 13.04 17.72 -22.14
N ASN A 268 12.20 18.43 -21.39
CA ASN A 268 11.81 19.81 -21.69
C ASN A 268 12.70 20.85 -21.01
N ASN A 269 13.30 20.52 -19.85
CA ASN A 269 13.95 21.49 -18.98
C ASN A 269 15.47 21.30 -18.86
N THR A 270 16.03 20.23 -19.45
CA THR A 270 17.47 19.93 -19.39
C THR A 270 17.98 19.41 -20.73
N ASP A 271 19.28 19.59 -21.00
CA ASP A 271 19.96 19.07 -22.20
C ASP A 271 20.45 17.62 -22.04
N LEU A 272 19.89 16.88 -21.09
CA LEU A 272 20.32 15.52 -20.79
C LEU A 272 20.05 14.56 -21.98
N SER A 273 21.03 13.69 -22.22
CA SER A 273 20.94 12.59 -23.17
C SER A 273 19.93 11.54 -22.68
N VAL A 274 19.50 10.66 -23.59
CA VAL A 274 18.58 9.57 -23.24
C VAL A 274 19.22 8.64 -22.19
N GLU A 275 20.51 8.42 -22.31
CA GLU A 275 21.33 7.61 -21.42
C GLU A 275 21.43 8.25 -20.03
N GLU A 276 21.64 9.57 -19.97
CA GLU A 276 21.67 10.31 -18.70
C GLU A 276 20.29 10.32 -18.02
N ILE A 277 19.21 10.50 -18.79
CA ILE A 277 17.85 10.39 -18.27
C ILE A 277 17.59 8.99 -17.72
N ALA A 278 18.08 7.94 -18.36
CA ALA A 278 17.93 6.56 -17.88
C ALA A 278 18.60 6.37 -16.51
N VAL A 279 19.81 6.92 -16.32
CA VAL A 279 20.50 6.90 -15.03
C VAL A 279 19.70 7.64 -13.96
N VAL A 280 19.29 8.88 -14.21
CA VAL A 280 18.59 9.73 -13.22
C VAL A 280 17.17 9.22 -12.91
N THR A 281 16.55 8.52 -13.86
CA THR A 281 15.23 7.90 -13.66
C THR A 281 15.31 6.46 -13.15
N GLU A 282 16.52 5.96 -12.87
CA GLU A 282 16.76 4.57 -12.44
C GLU A 282 16.04 3.55 -13.35
N SER A 283 16.08 3.79 -14.65
CA SER A 283 15.32 3.04 -15.67
C SER A 283 16.23 2.61 -16.82
N THR A 284 15.73 1.75 -17.70
CA THR A 284 16.52 1.35 -18.87
C THR A 284 16.43 2.39 -19.99
N VAL A 285 17.50 2.47 -20.80
CA VAL A 285 17.56 3.36 -21.98
C VAL A 285 16.36 3.10 -22.90
N ASP A 286 15.99 1.84 -23.12
CA ASP A 286 14.85 1.48 -23.97
C ASP A 286 13.51 1.97 -23.40
N GLN A 287 13.30 1.87 -22.08
CA GLN A 287 12.10 2.38 -21.45
C GLN A 287 11.98 3.89 -21.62
N VAL A 288 13.09 4.62 -21.48
CA VAL A 288 13.14 6.06 -21.72
C VAL A 288 12.86 6.38 -23.19
N ARG A 289 13.50 5.69 -24.15
CA ARG A 289 13.24 5.88 -25.60
C ARG A 289 11.79 5.67 -25.98
N ILE A 290 11.17 4.60 -25.48
CA ILE A 290 9.76 4.30 -25.70
C ILE A 290 8.88 5.41 -25.13
N GLN A 291 9.22 5.91 -23.94
CA GLN A 291 8.44 6.94 -23.27
C GLN A 291 8.56 8.31 -23.96
N ILE A 292 9.76 8.70 -24.39
CA ILE A 292 9.99 9.89 -25.23
C ILE A 292 9.18 9.79 -26.53
N SER A 293 9.24 8.65 -27.22
CA SER A 293 8.48 8.44 -28.47
C SER A 293 6.97 8.61 -28.28
N LYS A 294 6.43 8.20 -27.12
CA LYS A 294 5.02 8.40 -26.78
C LYS A 294 4.70 9.86 -26.49
N LEU A 295 5.57 10.55 -25.76
CA LEU A 295 5.42 11.97 -25.45
C LEU A 295 5.49 12.86 -26.70
N ILE A 296 6.31 12.49 -27.70
CA ILE A 296 6.35 13.17 -29.00
C ILE A 296 5.03 12.94 -29.75
N ARG A 297 4.55 11.70 -29.80
CA ARG A 297 3.28 11.36 -30.46
C ARG A 297 2.06 12.04 -29.82
N SER A 298 2.08 12.26 -28.51
CA SER A 298 1.04 13.00 -27.81
C SER A 298 1.21 14.53 -27.85
N GLY A 299 2.27 15.05 -28.49
CA GLY A 299 2.54 16.48 -28.60
C GLY A 299 3.01 17.15 -27.30
N GLU A 300 3.37 16.37 -26.28
CA GLU A 300 3.78 16.90 -24.96
C GLU A 300 5.24 17.30 -24.89
N ILE A 301 6.07 16.78 -25.80
CA ILE A 301 7.45 17.19 -26.02
C ILE A 301 7.69 17.33 -27.52
N ILE A 302 8.58 18.24 -27.88
CA ILE A 302 8.99 18.48 -29.27
C ILE A 302 10.15 17.52 -29.59
N SER A 303 10.19 16.94 -30.78
CA SER A 303 11.32 16.08 -31.18
C SER A 303 12.62 16.89 -31.25
N GLN A 304 13.75 16.24 -30.98
CA GLN A 304 15.06 16.91 -31.07
C GLN A 304 15.29 17.53 -32.44
N GLU A 305 14.88 16.82 -33.50
CA GLU A 305 14.99 17.29 -34.87
C GLU A 305 14.23 18.61 -35.11
N VAL A 306 13.05 18.76 -34.52
CA VAL A 306 12.27 20.00 -34.62
C VAL A 306 12.89 21.12 -33.78
N GLN A 307 13.45 20.81 -32.61
CA GLN A 307 14.20 21.78 -31.81
C GLN A 307 15.46 22.28 -32.54
N ASP A 308 16.24 21.36 -33.11
CA ASP A 308 17.45 21.67 -33.88
C ASP A 308 17.10 22.50 -35.13
N ARG A 309 16.01 22.16 -35.83
CA ARG A 309 15.50 22.95 -36.95
C ARG A 309 15.12 24.36 -36.52
N LYS A 310 14.41 24.53 -35.40
CA LYS A 310 14.06 25.85 -34.84
C LYS A 310 15.29 26.66 -34.47
N ARG A 311 16.27 26.06 -33.79
CA ARG A 311 17.54 26.71 -33.43
C ARG A 311 18.30 27.17 -34.68
N LYS A 312 18.49 26.27 -35.66
CA LYS A 312 19.17 26.59 -36.92
C LYS A 312 18.44 27.68 -37.72
N LYS A 313 17.09 27.69 -37.71
CA LYS A 313 16.29 28.76 -38.31
C LYS A 313 16.55 30.12 -37.63
N ALA A 314 16.55 30.15 -36.30
CA ALA A 314 16.83 31.37 -35.53
C ALA A 314 18.27 31.90 -35.75
N GLU A 315 19.24 30.99 -35.83
CA GLU A 315 20.63 31.32 -36.12
C GLU A 315 20.81 31.84 -37.55
N LEU A 316 20.12 31.24 -38.52
CA LEU A 316 20.09 31.74 -39.90
C LEU A 316 19.47 33.14 -39.97
N ARG A 317 18.40 33.43 -39.22
CA ARG A 317 17.84 34.79 -39.14
C ARG A 317 18.86 35.82 -38.65
N LYS A 318 19.60 35.51 -37.58
CA LYS A 318 20.68 36.38 -37.08
C LYS A 318 21.73 36.64 -38.15
N ILE A 319 22.13 35.60 -38.88
CA ILE A 319 23.08 35.73 -39.99
C ILE A 319 22.53 36.66 -41.09
N LEU A 320 21.27 36.49 -41.50
CA LEU A 320 20.64 37.33 -42.53
C LEU A 320 20.55 38.80 -42.12
N GLN A 321 20.27 39.07 -40.84
CA GLN A 321 20.18 40.41 -40.26
C GLN A 321 21.57 41.07 -40.11
N SER A 322 22.59 40.31 -39.71
CA SER A 322 23.95 40.83 -39.46
C SER A 322 24.66 41.39 -40.70
N GLY A 323 24.21 41.04 -41.91
CA GLY A 323 24.84 41.47 -43.16
C GLY A 323 26.19 40.81 -43.48
N ARG A 324 26.73 39.95 -42.60
CA ARG A 324 28.08 39.36 -42.66
C ARG A 324 28.43 38.61 -43.97
N TYR A 325 27.42 38.13 -44.69
CA TYR A 325 27.59 37.40 -45.95
C TYR A 325 26.86 38.05 -47.13
N ARG A 326 26.61 39.36 -47.04
CA ARG A 326 26.10 40.13 -48.16
C ARG A 326 27.25 40.51 -49.10
N THR A 327 26.99 40.35 -50.39
CA THR A 327 27.83 40.92 -51.45
C THR A 327 27.66 42.44 -51.51
N LEU A 328 28.56 43.11 -52.25
CA LEU A 328 28.44 44.54 -52.57
C LEU A 328 27.09 44.91 -53.21
N LYS A 329 26.43 43.97 -53.89
CA LYS A 329 25.09 44.13 -54.49
C LYS A 329 23.94 43.76 -53.52
N GLY A 330 24.22 43.64 -52.22
CA GLY A 330 23.23 43.32 -51.18
C GLY A 330 22.75 41.87 -51.15
N ARG A 331 23.24 40.98 -52.03
CA ARG A 331 22.81 39.57 -52.11
C ARG A 331 23.51 38.69 -51.08
N ILE A 332 22.79 37.75 -50.46
CA ILE A 332 23.33 36.82 -49.45
C ILE A 332 24.02 35.59 -50.09
N ASN A 333 25.20 35.23 -49.59
CA ASN A 333 25.89 33.99 -49.92
C ASN A 333 25.50 32.84 -48.96
N LEU A 334 24.52 32.03 -49.37
CA LEU A 334 24.03 30.90 -48.56
C LEU A 334 25.06 29.78 -48.35
N LYS A 335 26.07 29.63 -49.21
CA LYS A 335 27.14 28.63 -48.99
C LYS A 335 28.06 29.02 -47.83
N ALA A 336 28.30 30.31 -47.65
CA ALA A 336 29.06 30.80 -46.50
C ALA A 336 28.25 30.64 -45.20
N ALA A 337 26.96 31.03 -45.23
CA ALA A 337 26.05 30.85 -44.11
C ALA A 337 25.87 29.37 -43.71
N MET A 338 25.82 28.46 -44.69
CA MET A 338 25.75 27.00 -44.46
C MET A 338 26.91 26.47 -43.62
N LYS A 339 28.15 26.95 -43.89
CA LYS A 339 29.34 26.50 -43.15
C LYS A 339 29.27 26.89 -41.67
N GLU A 340 28.76 28.08 -41.37
CA GLU A 340 28.54 28.55 -40.00
C GLU A 340 27.37 27.81 -39.33
N LEU A 341 26.30 27.52 -40.08
CA LEU A 341 25.13 26.79 -39.56
C LEU A 341 25.39 25.31 -39.23
N GLY A 342 26.51 24.73 -39.71
CA GLY A 342 26.78 23.29 -39.60
C GLY A 342 25.66 22.42 -40.21
N ALA A 343 25.03 22.89 -41.28
CA ALA A 343 23.89 22.22 -41.93
C ALA A 343 24.20 21.90 -43.39
N SER A 344 23.42 21.00 -44.01
CA SER A 344 23.53 20.76 -45.45
C SER A 344 23.06 21.97 -46.24
N PHE A 345 23.52 22.12 -47.48
CA PHE A 345 23.08 23.22 -48.35
C PHE A 345 21.57 23.19 -48.57
N TYR A 346 20.99 21.99 -48.74
CA TYR A 346 19.55 21.80 -48.91
C TYR A 346 18.76 22.22 -47.67
N SER A 347 19.21 21.83 -46.48
CA SER A 347 18.60 22.25 -45.21
C SER A 347 18.67 23.76 -45.02
N THR A 348 19.84 24.37 -45.28
CA THR A 348 20.04 25.82 -45.18
C THR A 348 19.15 26.58 -46.17
N ARG A 349 19.02 26.08 -47.40
CA ARG A 349 18.15 26.65 -48.43
C ARG A 349 16.67 26.55 -48.05
N SER A 350 16.23 25.39 -47.57
CA SER A 350 14.87 25.18 -47.09
C SER A 350 14.52 26.13 -45.94
N LEU A 351 15.43 26.30 -44.97
CA LEU A 351 15.26 27.27 -43.89
C LEU A 351 15.20 28.72 -44.40
N TYR A 352 16.06 29.08 -45.35
CA TYR A 352 16.01 30.41 -45.98
C TYR A 352 14.68 30.66 -46.68
N ASP A 353 14.18 29.69 -47.46
CA ASP A 353 12.93 29.82 -48.19
C ASP A 353 11.73 29.94 -47.22
N GLU A 354 11.74 29.22 -46.09
CA GLU A 354 10.75 29.41 -45.01
C GLU A 354 10.82 30.81 -44.39
N ILE A 355 12.01 31.31 -44.07
CA ILE A 355 12.17 32.65 -43.49
C ILE A 355 11.71 33.71 -44.49
N ALA A 356 12.00 33.53 -45.78
CA ALA A 356 11.58 34.45 -46.84
C ALA A 356 10.06 34.55 -47.03
N GLN A 357 9.31 33.52 -46.60
CA GLN A 357 7.84 33.55 -46.56
C GLN A 357 7.30 34.31 -45.34
N GLU A 358 8.08 34.39 -44.26
CA GLU A 358 7.68 34.99 -42.99
C GLU A 358 8.11 36.46 -42.89
N GLU A 359 9.24 36.83 -43.48
CA GLU A 359 9.83 38.17 -43.38
C GLU A 359 10.63 38.57 -44.62
N THR A 360 10.86 39.88 -44.77
CA THR A 360 11.67 40.41 -45.89
C THR A 360 13.14 40.07 -45.68
N VAL A 361 13.70 39.24 -46.57
CA VAL A 361 15.10 38.79 -46.51
C VAL A 361 15.93 39.25 -47.71
N PRO A 362 17.26 39.38 -47.59
CA PRO A 362 18.14 39.76 -48.69
C PRO A 362 18.13 38.70 -49.80
N PRO A 363 18.09 39.09 -51.09
CA PRO A 363 18.02 38.14 -52.19
C PRO A 363 19.26 37.25 -52.25
N ARG A 364 19.07 35.94 -52.43
CA ARG A 364 20.19 34.98 -52.57
C ARG A 364 20.93 35.12 -53.89
N ILE A 365 22.23 34.80 -53.88
CA ILE A 365 23.00 34.58 -55.10
C ILE A 365 22.40 33.36 -55.83
N ARG A 366 21.76 33.57 -56.99
CA ARG A 366 21.34 32.49 -57.87
C ARG A 366 22.58 31.85 -58.47
N GLN A 367 22.74 30.54 -58.32
CA GLN A 367 23.74 29.82 -59.09
C GLN A 367 23.30 29.84 -60.55
N VAL A 368 24.11 30.45 -61.41
CA VAL A 368 24.03 30.19 -62.84
C VAL A 368 24.59 28.80 -63.04
N HIS A 369 23.77 27.84 -63.48
CA HIS A 369 24.30 26.58 -63.97
C HIS A 369 25.16 26.90 -65.19
N LYS A 370 26.46 26.55 -65.14
CA LYS A 370 27.35 26.57 -66.31
C LYS A 370 26.95 25.44 -67.27
N SER A 371 25.79 25.52 -67.89
CA SER A 371 25.35 24.56 -68.92
C SER A 371 24.93 25.23 -70.23
N SER A 372 25.28 26.51 -70.43
CA SER A 372 25.03 27.24 -71.68
C SER A 372 26.25 28.05 -72.15
N LEU A 373 27.40 27.36 -72.22
CA LEU A 373 28.52 27.73 -73.08
C LEU A 373 28.82 26.53 -73.99
N VAL A 374 27.87 26.21 -74.88
CA VAL A 374 28.18 25.51 -76.12
C VAL A 374 28.38 26.61 -77.14
N ASN A 375 29.62 26.77 -77.59
CA ASN A 375 30.01 27.71 -78.63
C ASN A 375 29.17 27.49 -79.90
N PRO A 376 28.69 28.55 -80.57
CA PRO A 376 28.30 28.44 -81.96
C PRO A 376 29.59 28.24 -82.78
N LYS A 377 29.64 27.17 -83.57
CA LYS A 377 30.48 27.09 -84.77
C LYS A 377 29.55 27.09 -85.96
#